data_AF-A0A381ZC60-F1
#
_entry.id   AF-A0A381ZC60-F1
#
_cell.length_a   1.000
_cell.length_b   1.000
_cell.length_c   1.000
_cell.angle_alpha   90.00
_cell.angle_beta   90.00
_cell.angle_gamma   90.00
#
_symmetry.space_group_name_H-M   'P 1'
#
loop_
_entity.id
_entity.type
_entity.pdbx_description
1 polymer ?
#
loop_
_entity_poly.entity_id
_entity_poly.type
_entity_poly.pdbx_seq_one_letter_code
_entity_poly.pdbx_strand_id
1 'polypeptide(L)'
;MAQKPRILFCHCNYARVVPDEVKSGVLEGLCASGQAFEAVADLCEMAARRDPALKRLAAGEAPIKIAACYPRAVKWLFGGSQAPLNTENTEVINMRELSTESATDSVLSETLTPNLPADGSVAKVEGEKKI
;
A
#
# COMPACT_ATOMS: atom_id res chain seq x y z
N MET A 1 11.33 8.79 -19.72
CA MET A 1 12.24 8.16 -18.74
C MET A 1 11.35 7.52 -17.68
N ALA A 2 11.49 6.22 -17.40
CA ALA A 2 10.69 5.59 -16.36
C ALA A 2 11.14 6.16 -15.00
N GLN A 3 10.23 6.85 -14.30
CA GLN A 3 10.54 7.41 -12.98
C GLN A 3 10.52 6.29 -11.94
N LYS A 4 11.52 6.28 -11.05
CA LYS A 4 11.59 5.33 -9.94
C LYS A 4 10.32 5.47 -9.07
N PRO A 5 9.65 4.36 -8.70
CA PRO A 5 8.46 4.44 -7.87
C PRO A 5 8.76 5.05 -6.49
N ARG A 6 7.87 5.92 -6.03
CA ARG A 6 7.84 6.39 -4.63
C ARG A 6 7.33 5.27 -3.74
N ILE A 7 7.81 5.22 -2.51
CA ILE A 7 7.38 4.22 -1.53
C ILE A 7 6.59 4.89 -0.41
N LEU A 8 5.42 4.34 -0.10
CA LEU A 8 4.59 4.70 1.04
C LEU A 8 4.41 3.47 1.94
N PHE A 9 4.75 3.60 3.21
CA PHE A 9 4.64 2.54 4.21
C PHE A 9 3.58 2.88 5.26
N CYS A 10 2.69 1.93 5.57
CA CYS A 10 1.67 2.06 6.61
C CYS A 10 2.01 1.18 7.81
N HIS A 11 2.15 1.76 9.01
CA HIS A 11 2.43 1.00 10.24
C HIS A 11 1.24 0.16 10.73
N CYS A 12 0.01 0.48 10.32
CA CYS A 12 -1.20 -0.23 10.72
C CYS A 12 -1.33 -0.37 12.25
N ASN A 13 -1.03 0.70 13.00
CA ASN A 13 -1.07 0.72 14.47
C ASN A 13 -2.49 0.65 15.04
N TYR A 14 -3.47 1.19 14.31
CA TYR A 14 -4.87 1.23 14.70
C TYR A 14 -5.60 -0.06 14.35
N ALA A 15 -5.66 -0.43 13.06
CA ALA A 15 -6.44 -1.57 12.61
C ALA A 15 -5.79 -2.93 12.95
N ARG A 16 -4.45 -2.97 13.05
CA ARG A 16 -3.67 -4.17 13.42
C ARG A 16 -4.02 -5.43 12.61
N VAL A 17 -4.34 -5.25 11.32
CA VAL A 17 -4.70 -6.34 10.41
C VAL A 17 -3.52 -6.93 9.65
N VAL A 18 -2.36 -6.27 9.71
CA VAL A 18 -1.09 -6.74 9.17
C VAL A 18 -0.31 -7.41 10.30
N PRO A 19 0.25 -8.62 10.10
CA PRO A 19 1.09 -9.28 11.10
C PRO A 19 2.27 -8.40 11.54
N ASP A 20 2.56 -8.39 12.85
CA ASP A 20 3.61 -7.55 13.42
C ASP A 20 5.00 -7.91 12.89
N GLU A 21 5.27 -9.19 12.65
CA GLU A 21 6.51 -9.68 12.04
C GLU A 21 6.72 -9.08 10.64
N VAL A 22 5.68 -9.12 9.79
CA VAL A 22 5.77 -8.65 8.40
C VAL A 22 5.99 -7.16 8.35
N LYS A 23 5.19 -6.36 9.07
CA LYS A 23 5.34 -4.89 9.02
C LYS A 23 6.66 -4.42 9.63
N SER A 24 7.17 -5.09 10.67
CA SER A 24 8.44 -4.73 11.29
C SER A 24 9.61 -5.09 10.37
N GLY A 25 9.61 -6.29 9.79
CA GLY A 25 10.68 -6.72 8.89
C GLY A 25 10.70 -5.95 7.55
N VAL A 26 9.53 -5.58 7.01
CA VAL A 26 9.46 -4.69 5.82
C VAL A 26 10.03 -3.31 6.15
N LEU A 27 9.72 -2.76 7.32
CA LEU A 27 10.27 -1.47 7.75
C LEU A 27 11.80 -1.55 7.93
N GLU A 28 12.31 -2.63 8.55
CA GLU A 28 13.75 -2.86 8.68
C GLU A 28 14.43 -2.97 7.31
N GLY A 29 13.85 -3.71 6.37
CA GLY A 29 14.33 -3.82 5.00
C GLY A 29 14.35 -2.47 4.26
N LEU A 30 13.30 -1.66 4.42
CA LEU A 30 13.24 -0.30 3.89
C LEU A 30 14.36 0.58 4.45
N CYS A 31 14.55 0.58 5.77
CA CYS A 31 15.63 1.32 6.43
C CYS A 31 17.01 0.85 5.97
N ALA A 32 17.24 -0.46 5.86
CA ALA A 32 18.50 -1.04 5.43
C ALA A 32 18.81 -0.76 3.94
N SER A 33 17.79 -0.62 3.10
CA SER A 33 17.94 -0.35 1.66
C SER A 33 18.50 1.05 1.35
N GLY A 34 18.34 2.00 2.27
CA GLY A 34 18.65 3.42 2.03
C GLY A 34 17.77 4.10 0.99
N GLN A 35 16.73 3.46 0.47
CA GLN A 35 15.78 4.08 -0.44
C GLN A 35 14.88 5.08 0.31
N ALA A 36 14.54 6.19 -0.35
CA ALA A 36 13.62 7.16 0.23
C ALA A 36 12.19 6.60 0.26
N PHE A 37 11.55 6.62 1.42
CA PHE A 37 10.16 6.25 1.60
C PHE A 37 9.46 7.21 2.57
N GLU A 38 8.14 7.32 2.44
CA GLU A 38 7.29 8.04 3.37
C GLU A 38 6.54 7.04 4.26
N ALA A 39 6.58 7.22 5.57
CA ALA A 39 5.88 6.36 6.53
C ALA A 39 4.72 7.10 7.20
N VAL A 40 3.60 6.41 7.36
CA VAL A 40 2.42 6.92 8.08
C VAL A 40 1.99 5.93 9.14
N ALA A 41 1.47 6.44 10.27
CA ALA A 41 0.95 5.59 11.34
C ALA A 41 -0.19 4.70 10.82
N ASP A 42 -1.22 5.32 10.24
CA ASP A 42 -2.45 4.62 9.86
C ASP A 42 -3.14 5.31 8.68
N LEU A 43 -3.09 4.68 7.50
CA LEU A 43 -3.89 5.13 6.36
C LEU A 43 -5.40 5.11 6.66
N CYS A 44 -5.87 4.15 7.46
CA CYS A 44 -7.27 4.05 7.84
C CYS A 44 -7.72 5.20 8.75
N GLU A 45 -6.87 5.61 9.70
CA GLU A 45 -7.17 6.73 10.58
C GLU A 45 -7.12 8.06 9.82
N MET A 46 -6.11 8.25 8.96
CA MET A 46 -6.03 9.41 8.06
C MET A 46 -7.28 9.53 7.18
N ALA A 47 -7.77 8.42 6.63
CA ALA A 47 -8.98 8.43 5.82
C ALA A 47 -10.24 8.73 6.65
N ALA A 48 -10.34 8.18 7.87
CA ALA A 48 -11.46 8.44 8.77
C ALA A 48 -11.60 9.94 9.10
N ARG A 49 -10.47 10.65 9.25
CA ARG A 49 -10.44 12.10 9.47
C ARG A 49 -10.41 12.94 8.19
N ARG A 50 -10.45 12.32 7.00
CA ARG A 50 -10.27 12.99 5.69
C ARG A 50 -9.02 13.85 5.64
N ASP A 51 -7.91 13.30 6.11
CA ASP A 51 -6.63 14.00 6.25
C ASP A 51 -6.17 14.57 4.90
N PRO A 52 -5.90 15.89 4.78
CA PRO A 52 -5.46 16.50 3.53
C PRO A 52 -4.13 15.93 3.03
N ALA A 53 -3.31 15.32 3.89
CA ALA A 53 -2.09 14.64 3.48
C ALA A 53 -2.36 13.47 2.51
N LEU A 54 -3.52 12.81 2.56
CA LEU A 54 -3.87 11.77 1.58
C LEU A 54 -3.90 12.30 0.14
N LYS A 55 -4.34 13.55 -0.06
CA LYS A 55 -4.29 14.19 -1.37
C LYS A 55 -2.85 14.40 -1.84
N ARG A 56 -1.95 14.82 -0.95
CA ARG A 56 -0.51 14.96 -1.26
C ARG A 56 0.15 13.61 -1.55
N LEU A 57 -0.23 12.56 -0.83
CA LEU A 57 0.30 11.21 -1.00
C LEU A 57 -0.14 10.59 -2.33
N ALA A 58 -1.42 10.78 -2.70
CA ALA A 58 -1.95 10.34 -3.99
C ALA A 58 -1.50 11.22 -5.16
N ALA A 59 -1.21 12.50 -4.91
CA ALA A 59 -0.70 13.42 -5.91
C ALA A 59 0.77 13.12 -6.23
N GLY A 60 1.07 13.13 -7.53
CA GLY A 60 2.42 12.93 -8.04
C GLY A 60 2.38 12.33 -9.44
N GLU A 61 3.36 12.70 -10.25
CA GLU A 61 3.53 12.15 -11.61
C GLU A 61 4.35 10.85 -11.60
N ALA A 62 5.11 10.61 -10.53
CA ALA A 62 5.88 9.38 -10.35
C ALA A 62 4.96 8.24 -9.85
N PRO A 63 5.16 7.01 -10.33
CA PRO A 63 4.49 5.82 -9.80
C PRO A 63 4.66 5.68 -8.29
N ILE A 64 3.72 5.02 -7.62
CA ILE A 64 3.75 4.78 -6.18
C ILE A 64 3.56 3.30 -5.84
N LYS A 65 4.39 2.80 -4.94
CA LYS A 65 4.25 1.52 -4.25
C LYS A 65 3.82 1.76 -2.82
N ILE A 66 2.72 1.13 -2.41
CA ILE A 66 2.14 1.31 -1.08
C ILE A 66 2.21 -0.02 -0.31
N ALA A 67 3.11 -0.11 0.67
CA ALA A 67 3.18 -1.24 1.59
C ALA A 67 2.11 -1.06 2.68
N ALA A 68 1.02 -1.81 2.59
CA ALA A 68 -0.13 -1.65 3.46
C ALA A 68 -0.93 -2.95 3.59
N CYS A 69 -2.24 -2.83 3.80
CA CYS A 69 -3.16 -3.95 3.82
C CYS A 69 -3.60 -4.33 2.39
N TYR A 70 -4.86 -4.76 2.21
CA TYR A 70 -5.38 -5.16 0.91
C TYR A 70 -5.44 -4.01 -0.11
N PRO A 71 -5.10 -4.23 -1.40
CA PRO A 71 -5.20 -3.23 -2.48
C PRO A 71 -6.58 -2.59 -2.55
N ARG A 72 -7.64 -3.41 -2.43
CA ARG A 72 -9.02 -2.93 -2.36
C ARG A 72 -9.22 -1.96 -1.20
N ALA A 73 -8.77 -2.30 0.00
CA ALA A 73 -8.96 -1.44 1.18
C ALA A 73 -8.26 -0.09 0.97
N VAL A 74 -7.00 -0.10 0.54
CA VAL A 74 -6.24 1.13 0.25
C VAL A 74 -6.94 2.00 -0.79
N LYS A 75 -7.42 1.43 -1.90
CA LYS A 75 -8.21 2.16 -2.91
C LYS A 75 -9.39 2.90 -2.28
N TRP A 76 -10.15 2.24 -1.41
CA TRP A 76 -11.32 2.84 -0.75
C TRP A 76 -10.96 3.92 0.26
N LEU A 77 -9.86 3.78 1.01
CA LEU A 77 -9.40 4.80 1.96
C LEU A 77 -9.08 6.12 1.26
N PHE A 78 -8.38 6.04 0.14
CA PHE A 78 -8.01 7.19 -0.70
C PHE A 78 -9.22 7.77 -1.44
N GLY A 79 -10.05 6.92 -2.06
CA GLY A 79 -11.27 7.36 -2.76
C GLY A 79 -12.29 8.05 -1.84
N GLY A 80 -12.55 7.48 -0.65
CA GLY A 80 -13.46 8.07 0.34
C GLY A 80 -12.99 9.42 0.91
N SER A 81 -11.70 9.72 0.75
CA SER A 81 -11.06 10.98 1.17
C SER A 81 -10.93 12.01 0.03
N GLN A 82 -11.59 11.78 -1.11
CA GLN A 82 -11.47 12.60 -2.32
C GLN A 82 -10.01 12.73 -2.81
N ALA A 83 -9.25 11.64 -2.65
CA ALA A 83 -7.85 11.53 -3.06
C ALA A 83 -7.61 10.24 -3.86
N PRO A 84 -8.37 9.97 -4.94
CA PRO A 84 -8.29 8.70 -5.65
C PRO A 84 -6.87 8.43 -6.16
N LEU A 85 -6.40 7.19 -5.98
CA LEU A 85 -5.13 6.72 -6.51
C LEU A 85 -5.24 6.46 -8.01
N ASN A 86 -4.17 6.72 -8.76
CA ASN A 86 -4.10 6.39 -10.18
C ASN A 86 -3.93 4.87 -10.35
N THR A 87 -4.89 4.21 -10.98
CA THR A 87 -4.92 2.74 -11.15
C THR A 87 -3.81 2.20 -12.04
N GLU A 88 -3.23 2.99 -12.92
CA GLU A 88 -2.14 2.59 -13.82
C GLU A 88 -0.76 2.83 -13.20
N ASN A 89 -0.69 3.72 -12.20
CA ASN A 89 0.57 4.15 -11.58
C ASN A 89 0.67 3.78 -10.10
N THR A 90 -0.21 2.91 -9.60
CA THR A 90 -0.23 2.50 -8.19
C THR A 90 -0.21 1.00 -8.04
N GLU A 91 0.73 0.53 -7.24
CA GLU A 91 0.80 -0.86 -6.78
C GLU A 91 0.69 -0.88 -5.25
N VAL A 92 -0.16 -1.76 -4.72
CA VAL A 92 -0.29 -1.98 -3.27
C VAL A 92 0.32 -3.32 -2.92
N ILE A 93 1.33 -3.31 -2.07
CA ILE A 93 1.99 -4.52 -1.57
C ILE A 93 1.21 -5.00 -0.35
N ASN A 94 0.55 -6.15 -0.51
CA ASN A 94 -0.35 -6.70 0.50
C ASN A 94 0.43 -7.40 1.63
N MET A 95 0.77 -6.65 2.66
CA MET A 95 1.49 -7.18 3.82
C MET A 95 0.64 -8.13 4.69
N ARG A 96 -0.65 -8.31 4.39
CA ARG A 96 -1.50 -9.28 5.10
C ARG A 96 -1.28 -10.72 4.63
N GLU A 97 -0.84 -10.90 3.40
CA GLU A 97 -0.76 -12.22 2.74
C GLU A 97 0.67 -12.59 2.36
N LEU A 98 1.50 -11.59 2.06
CA LEU A 98 2.91 -11.82 1.74
C LEU A 98 3.74 -12.05 3.00
N SER A 99 4.78 -12.86 2.86
CA SER A 99 5.86 -12.96 3.84
C SER A 99 6.67 -11.67 3.88
N THR A 100 7.44 -11.48 4.95
CA THR A 100 8.37 -10.35 5.10
C THR A 100 9.31 -10.20 3.91
N GLU A 101 9.94 -11.28 3.46
CA GLU A 101 10.87 -11.31 2.33
C GLU A 101 10.18 -10.86 1.04
N SER A 102 9.10 -11.55 0.65
CA SER A 102 8.35 -11.23 -0.57
C SER A 102 7.79 -9.82 -0.58
N ALA A 103 7.30 -9.33 0.57
CA ALA A 103 6.81 -7.96 0.69
C ALA A 103 7.95 -6.94 0.54
N THR A 104 9.09 -7.18 1.19
CA THR A 104 10.26 -6.29 1.13
C THR A 104 10.80 -6.19 -0.29
N ASP A 105 11.01 -7.33 -0.95
CA ASP A 105 11.49 -7.39 -2.33
C ASP A 105 10.52 -6.67 -3.29
N SER A 106 9.22 -6.91 -3.12
CA SER A 106 8.20 -6.27 -3.96
C SER A 106 8.16 -4.75 -3.77
N VAL A 107 8.30 -4.26 -2.54
CA VAL A 107 8.33 -2.82 -2.26
C VAL A 107 9.59 -2.16 -2.82
N LEU A 108 10.76 -2.81 -2.70
CA LEU A 108 12.05 -2.25 -3.13
C LEU A 108 12.33 -2.38 -4.64
N SER A 109 11.59 -3.25 -5.33
CA SER A 109 11.69 -3.42 -6.77
C SER A 109 11.35 -2.12 -7.53
N GLU A 110 12.09 -1.83 -8.59
CA GLU A 110 11.82 -0.67 -9.45
C GLU A 110 10.69 -0.92 -10.46
N THR A 111 10.30 -2.19 -10.64
CA THR A 111 9.21 -2.59 -11.53
C THR A 111 7.87 -2.38 -10.85
N LEU A 112 6.95 -1.68 -11.52
CA LEU A 112 5.59 -1.46 -11.03
C LEU A 112 4.63 -2.50 -11.61
N THR A 113 3.82 -3.12 -10.75
CA THR A 113 2.72 -4.03 -11.12
C THR A 113 1.39 -3.47 -10.61
N PRO A 114 0.70 -2.60 -11.38
CA PRO A 114 -0.53 -1.98 -10.91
C PRO A 114 -1.60 -3.02 -10.59
N ASN A 115 -2.17 -2.94 -9.39
CA ASN A 115 -3.06 -3.98 -8.85
C ASN A 115 -4.32 -3.44 -8.15
N LEU A 116 -4.64 -2.16 -8.37
CA LEU A 116 -5.87 -1.59 -7.84
C LEU A 116 -7.08 -2.19 -8.59
N PRO A 117 -8.08 -2.71 -7.86
CA PRO A 117 -9.26 -3.31 -8.50
C PRO A 117 -10.07 -2.25 -9.25
N ALA A 118 -10.72 -2.63 -10.36
CA ALA A 118 -11.66 -1.77 -11.07
C ALA A 118 -12.90 -1.46 -10.20
N ASP A 119 -13.59 -0.34 -10.45
CA ASP A 119 -14.86 -0.06 -9.76
C ASP A 119 -15.90 -1.14 -10.09
N GLY A 120 -16.65 -1.59 -9.08
CA GLY A 120 -17.65 -2.65 -9.22
C GLY A 120 -17.10 -4.08 -9.40
N SER A 121 -15.78 -4.28 -9.36
CA SER A 121 -15.20 -5.63 -9.46
C SER A 121 -15.46 -6.47 -8.20
N VAL A 122 -15.95 -7.69 -8.40
CA VAL A 122 -16.07 -8.72 -7.35
C VAL A 122 -14.68 -9.17 -6.93
N ALA A 123 -14.42 -9.21 -5.63
CA ALA A 123 -13.16 -9.73 -5.10
C ALA A 123 -12.99 -11.19 -5.55
N LYS A 124 -11.92 -11.49 -6.30
CA LYS A 124 -11.50 -12.87 -6.51
C LYS A 124 -11.04 -13.41 -5.16
N VAL A 125 -11.82 -14.31 -4.58
CA VAL A 125 -11.40 -15.10 -3.43
C VAL A 125 -10.60 -16.29 -3.96
N GLU A 126 -9.28 -16.17 -4.04
CA GLU A 126 -8.40 -17.35 -4.12
C GLU A 126 -8.30 -17.93 -2.71
N GLY A 127 -9.29 -18.75 -2.38
CA GLY A 127 -9.38 -19.45 -1.10
C GLY A 127 -10.70 -20.17 -1.04
N GLU A 128 -10.66 -21.49 -1.26
CA GLU A 128 -11.79 -22.37 -1.01
C GLU A 128 -12.27 -22.16 0.42
N LYS A 129 -13.39 -21.44 0.54
CA LYS A 129 -14.05 -21.20 1.82
C LYS A 129 -14.70 -22.52 2.25
N LYS A 130 -13.98 -23.34 3.01
CA LYS A 130 -14.60 -24.42 3.80
C LYS A 130 -15.50 -23.76 4.85
N ILE A 131 -16.80 -23.83 4.57
CA ILE A 131 -17.88 -23.75 5.57
C ILE A 131 -17.80 -24.96 6.49
#